data_AF-A0A918GEM8-F1
#
_entry.id   AF-A0A918GEM8-F1
#
_cell.length_a   1.000
_cell.length_b   1.000
_cell.length_c   1.000
_cell.angle_alpha   90.00
_cell.angle_beta   90.00
_cell.angle_gamma   90.00
#
_symmetry.space_group_name_H-M   'P 1'
#
loop_
_entity.id
_entity.type
_entity.pdbx_description
1 polymer ?
#
loop_
_entity_poly.entity_id
_entity_poly.type
_entity_poly.pdbx_seq_one_letter_code
_entity_poly.pdbx_strand_id
1 'polypeptide(L)' 'MTFSVRLKGEQTAVAIASEMPLLDDEGQVMAVRCPAAGCGALVDLINGRLDRHLVLGRECHTSGVPVMVGED' A
#
# COMPACT_ATOMS: atom_id res chain seq x y z
N MET A 1 1.81 -10.90 13.03
CA MET A 1 2.18 -10.75 11.61
C MET A 1 2.07 -9.28 11.29
N THR A 2 3.20 -8.61 11.09
CA THR A 2 3.22 -7.18 10.80
C THR A 2 3.65 -7.01 9.36
N PHE A 3 2.84 -6.32 8.56
CA PHE A 3 3.17 -6.06 7.17
C PHE A 3 3.70 -4.64 7.04
N SER A 4 4.82 -4.49 6.34
CA SER A 4 5.41 -3.21 6.02
C SER A 4 5.28 -2.94 4.53
N VAL A 5 4.74 -1.78 4.18
CA VAL A 5 4.62 -1.34 2.78
C VAL A 5 5.55 -0.16 2.57
N ARG A 6 6.39 -0.26 1.54
CA ARG A 6 7.37 0.76 1.19
C ARG A 6 7.25 1.15 -0.27
N LEU A 7 7.28 2.45 -0.56
CA LEU A 7 7.40 2.94 -1.94
C LEU A 7 8.78 2.55 -2.49
N LYS A 8 8.83 2.02 -3.71
CA LYS A 8 10.08 1.56 -4.31
C LYS A 8 11.02 2.76 -4.58
N GLY A 9 12.11 2.85 -3.81
CA GLY A 9 13.11 3.92 -3.93
C GLY A 9 13.11 4.93 -2.78
N GLU A 10 12.11 4.91 -1.90
CA GLU A 10 12.08 5.76 -0.71
C GLU A 10 12.43 4.96 0.55
N GLN A 11 13.46 5.43 1.28
CA GLN A 11 13.90 4.81 2.53
C GLN A 11 12.97 5.16 3.71
N THR A 12 12.15 6.20 3.57
CA THR A 12 11.41 6.85 4.68
C THR A 12 9.91 6.62 4.67
N ALA A 13 9.31 6.18 3.55
CA ALA A 13 7.87 5.95 3.45
C ALA A 13 7.53 4.52 3.90
N VAL A 14 7.55 4.27 5.21
CA VAL A 14 7.06 3.02 5.81
C VAL A 14 5.69 3.30 6.42
N ALA A 15 4.62 2.82 5.77
CA ALA A 15 3.35 2.67 6.47
C ALA A 15 3.39 1.34 7.22
N ILE A 16 3.52 1.41 8.54
CA ILE A 16 3.24 0.28 9.42
C ILE A 16 1.73 0.25 9.56
N ALA A 17 1.06 -0.52 8.71
CA ALA A 17 -0.36 -0.75 8.88
C ALA A 17 -0.54 -1.71 10.05
N SER A 18 -0.95 -1.19 11.21
CA SER A 18 -1.45 -2.05 12.30
C SER A 18 -2.76 -2.75 11.94
N GLU A 19 -3.39 -2.35 10.83
CA GLU A 19 -4.57 -2.98 10.25
C GLU A 19 -4.10 -3.93 9.13
N MET A 20 -4.40 -5.22 9.29
CA MET A 20 -3.92 -6.30 8.42
C MET A 20 -4.23 -6.02 6.95
N PRO A 21 -3.27 -6.23 6.02
CA PRO A 21 -3.57 -6.21 4.59
C PRO A 21 -4.66 -7.22 4.25
N LEU A 22 -5.37 -6.97 3.15
CA LEU A 22 -6.23 -8.01 2.58
C LEU A 22 -5.34 -9.04 1.90
N LEU A 23 -5.50 -10.30 2.29
CA LEU A 23 -4.82 -11.44 1.71
C LEU A 23 -5.78 -12.21 0.79
N ASP A 24 -5.26 -12.83 -0.26
CA ASP A 24 -6.00 -13.85 -1.02
C ASP A 24 -6.01 -15.20 -0.29
N ASP A 25 -6.67 -16.19 -0.91
CA ASP A 25 -6.75 -17.56 -0.39
C ASP A 25 -5.39 -18.28 -0.33
N GLU A 26 -4.36 -17.75 -1.01
CA GLU A 26 -2.98 -18.24 -0.98
C GLU A 26 -2.11 -17.50 0.06
N GLY A 27 -2.67 -16.51 0.76
CA GLY A 27 -1.97 -15.66 1.71
C GLY A 27 -1.18 -14.52 1.08
N GLN A 28 -1.35 -14.24 -0.22
CA GLN A 28 -0.70 -13.12 -0.89
C GLN A 28 -1.44 -11.80 -0.64
N VAL A 29 -0.69 -10.73 -0.49
CA VAL A 29 -1.24 -9.39 -0.22
C VAL A 29 -1.94 -8.85 -1.47
N MET A 30 -3.27 -8.70 -1.40
CA MET A 30 -4.12 -8.12 -2.44
C MET A 30 -4.37 -6.63 -2.27
N ALA A 31 -4.37 -6.10 -1.04
CA ALA A 31 -4.60 -4.68 -0.80
C ALA A 31 -3.88 -4.20 0.45
N VAL A 32 -3.45 -2.94 0.42
CA VAL A 32 -2.71 -2.30 1.51
C VAL A 32 -3.19 -0.90 1.76
N ARG A 33 -2.93 -0.41 2.97
CA ARG A 33 -3.13 1.00 3.25
C ARG A 33 -2.10 1.84 2.49
N CYS A 34 -2.57 2.82 1.74
CA CYS A 34 -1.72 3.73 1.00
C CYS A 34 -0.72 4.43 1.94
N PRO A 35 0.59 4.37 1.66
CA PRO A 35 1.63 4.93 2.52
C PRO A 35 1.79 6.44 2.40
N ALA A 36 1.07 7.09 1.47
CA ALA A 36 1.09 8.53 1.33
C ALA A 36 0.53 9.20 2.60
N ALA A 37 1.31 10.14 3.16
CA ALA A 37 0.87 10.95 4.28
C ALA A 37 -0.47 11.65 3.97
N GLY A 38 -1.47 11.43 4.82
CA GLY A 38 -2.80 12.03 4.67
C GLY A 38 -3.73 11.30 3.69
N CYS A 39 -3.31 10.21 3.04
CA CYS A 39 -4.22 9.37 2.25
C CYS A 39 -4.90 8.33 3.13
N GLY A 40 -4.15 7.33 3.62
CA GLY A 40 -4.66 6.30 4.51
C GLY A 40 -5.77 5.41 3.92
N ALA A 41 -6.07 5.50 2.62
CA ALA A 41 -7.04 4.65 1.94
C ALA A 41 -6.53 3.21 1.86
N LEU A 42 -7.43 2.22 1.92
CA LEU A 42 -7.12 0.84 1.54
C LEU A 42 -7.16 0.75 0.01
N VAL A 43 -6.08 0.26 -0.60
CA VAL A 43 -5.87 0.30 -2.04
C VAL A 43 -5.37 -1.06 -2.51
N ASP A 44 -5.96 -1.54 -3.60
CA ASP A 44 -5.56 -2.81 -4.22
C ASP A 44 -4.12 -2.75 -4.73
N LEU A 45 -3.44 -3.88 -4.67
CA LEU A 45 -2.14 -4.11 -5.26
C LEU A 45 -2.29 -4.88 -6.56
N ILE A 46 -2.03 -4.20 -7.67
CA ILE A 46 -2.09 -4.78 -9.01
C ILE A 46 -0.68 -4.84 -9.55
N ASN A 47 -0.15 -6.05 -9.72
CA ASN A 47 1.22 -6.28 -10.22
C ASN A 47 2.30 -5.53 -9.41
N GLY A 48 2.18 -5.51 -8.09
CA GLY A 48 3.12 -4.85 -7.18
C GLY A 48 3.04 -3.32 -7.20
N ARG A 49 1.94 -2.74 -7.69
CA ARG A 49 1.68 -1.30 -7.73
C ARG A 49 0.38 -0.99 -7.00
N LEU A 50 0.32 0.17 -6.38
CA LEU A 50 -0.94 0.68 -5.84
C LEU A 50 -1.88 1.00 -6.99
N ASP A 51 -3.11 0.48 -6.93
CA ASP A 51 -4.13 0.86 -7.87
C ASP A 51 -4.46 2.36 -7.75
N ARG A 52 -5.12 2.88 -8.77
CA ARG A 52 -5.52 4.27 -8.87
C ARG A 52 -6.57 4.60 -7.81
N HIS A 53 -6.29 5.58 -6.96
CA HIS A 53 -7.19 5.94 -5.87
C HIS A 53 -7.21 7.45 -5.63
N LEU A 54 -8.28 7.92 -4.99
CA LEU A 54 -8.50 9.33 -4.72
C LEU A 54 -8.29 9.65 -3.24
N VAL A 55 -7.68 10.80 -2.97
CA VAL A 55 -7.64 11.45 -1.66
C VAL A 55 -8.26 12.84 -1.81
N LEU A 56 -9.30 13.13 -1.02
CA LEU A 56 -10.04 14.40 -1.06
C LEU A 56 -10.52 14.78 -2.49
N GLY A 57 -10.98 13.79 -3.26
CA GLY A 57 -11.48 13.97 -4.62
C GLY A 57 -10.41 14.22 -5.69
N ARG A 58 -9.13 14.09 -5.36
CA ARG A 58 -8.00 14.17 -6.30
C ARG A 58 -7.23 12.86 -6.33
N GLU A 59 -6.60 12.56 -7.45
CA GLU A 59 -5.75 11.39 -7.55
C GLU A 59 -4.59 11.48 -6.57
N CYS A 60 -4.40 10.42 -5.79
CA CYS A 60 -3.27 10.33 -4.89
C CYS A 60 -1.98 10.17 -5.70
N HIS A 61 -0.92 10.89 -5.31
CA HIS A 61 0.36 10.87 -6.02
C HIS A 61 1.06 9.49 -6.00
N THR A 62 0.65 8.59 -5.11
CA THR A 62 1.14 7.20 -5.07
C THR A 62 0.33 6.24 -5.94
N SER A 63 -0.70 6.72 -6.66
CA SER A 63 -1.43 5.92 -7.65
C SER A 63 -0.48 5.39 -8.73
N GLY A 64 -0.54 4.09 -9.00
CA GLY A 64 0.33 3.42 -9.96
C GLY A 64 1.79 3.28 -9.52
N VAL A 65 2.16 3.76 -8.33
CA VAL A 65 3.53 3.71 -7.82
C VAL A 65 3.84 2.28 -7.34
N PRO A 66 5.01 1.73 -7.73
CA PRO A 66 5.43 0.42 -7.29
C PRO A 66 5.75 0.42 -5.79
N VAL A 67 5.36 -0.65 -5.12
CA VAL A 67 5.61 -0.86 -3.69
C VAL A 67 6.28 -2.19 -3.44
N MET A 68 6.96 -2.29 -2.30
CA MET A 68 7.44 -3.53 -1.73
C MET A 68 6.63 -3.81 -0.47
N VAL A 69 6.12 -5.03 -0.35
CA VAL A 69 5.46 -5.50 0.86
C VAL A 69 6.39 -6.51 1.52
N GLY A 70 6.75 -6.27 2.77
CA GLY A 70 7.58 -7.17 3.58
C GLY A 70 6.81 -7.63 4.81
N GLU A 71 6.89 -8.92 5.10
CA GLU A 71 6.35 -9.55 6.30
C GLU A 71 7.44 -9.66 7.37
N ASP A 72 7.09 -9.34 8.61
CA ASP A 72 7.89 -9.56 9.83
C ASP A 72 7.16 -10.52 10.79
#